data_AF-A0A7C2W6T8-F1
#
_entry.id   AF-A0A7C2W6T8-F1
#
_cell.length_a   1.000
_cell.length_b   1.000
_cell.length_c   1.000
_cell.angle_alpha   90.00
_cell.angle_beta   90.00
_cell.angle_gamma   90.00
#
_symmetry.space_group_name_H-M   'P 1'
#
loop_
_entity.id
_entity.type
_entity.pdbx_description
1 polymer ?
#
loop_
_entity_poly.entity_id
_entity_poly.type
_entity_poly.pdbx_seq_one_letter_code
_entity_poly.pdbx_strand_id
1 'polypeptide(L)'
;MNPFCMSPAQGKVRHGGIASLIAVLTASWGLPATAVLASQGDPNTTIYQKLFPGRTAPAAAERPSSPTGPRVLRFPADRPLGRLNVMPADEPRIIRSYFFWTDRGAEWRYLCQARGDVTVPAGQIAQLQIAPDAWRDLSPLASLDPDGLHALTIYGPYQGGAKPTDAITGHIARLTGLRSLTIDHAVITAAGVKNLLALGQLEYLALPESTDDAVMALLPSFAKLKGLYLNNSRLTNAGLAHLKDLPALEELSLGPGRMTDKGLMQLAACSRLEYLMLSGTNFTDFGMAYIKDIPRLKILHAGHLNYLTDRGMENISTAAQVERMSFHWADGITEAGLAHLARLSNL
;
A
#
# COMPACT_ATOMS: atom_id res chain seq x y z
N MET A 1 28.05 22.64 9.61
CA MET A 1 28.55 21.71 8.56
C MET A 1 27.41 20.77 8.22
N ASN A 2 26.83 20.99 7.04
CA ASN A 2 25.63 20.34 6.52
C ASN A 2 25.89 20.19 5.02
N PRO A 3 25.81 19.01 4.39
CA PRO A 3 25.98 18.92 2.95
C PRO A 3 24.71 18.37 2.33
N PHE A 4 23.78 19.23 1.89
CA PHE A 4 22.85 18.94 0.79
C PHE A 4 22.14 20.26 0.43
N CYS A 5 22.82 21.10 -0.35
CA CYS A 5 22.22 22.20 -1.10
C CYS A 5 23.20 22.66 -2.19
N MET A 6 22.94 22.31 -3.45
CA MET A 6 23.34 23.11 -4.62
C MET A 6 22.31 22.94 -5.74
N SER A 7 21.96 24.09 -6.33
CA SER A 7 21.09 24.30 -7.50
C SER A 7 21.97 24.67 -8.73
N PRO A 8 21.44 24.96 -9.95
CA PRO A 8 21.77 24.19 -11.14
C PRO A 8 22.55 24.99 -12.20
N ALA A 9 23.37 24.32 -13.02
CA ALA A 9 23.83 24.88 -14.30
C ALA A 9 24.11 23.77 -15.32
N GLN A 10 23.69 24.05 -16.55
CA GLN A 10 23.50 23.14 -17.68
C GLN A 10 24.81 22.77 -18.40
N GLY A 11 24.84 21.56 -19.00
CA GLY A 11 25.68 21.30 -20.18
C GLY A 11 26.16 19.86 -20.45
N LYS A 12 25.27 19.02 -21.03
CA LYS A 12 25.50 18.00 -22.11
C LYS A 12 26.52 16.83 -21.91
N VAL A 13 26.31 15.54 -22.28
CA VAL A 13 25.22 14.58 -22.63
C VAL A 13 25.85 13.14 -22.58
N ARG A 14 25.03 12.09 -22.34
CA ARG A 14 25.17 10.62 -22.65
C ARG A 14 25.97 9.80 -21.62
N HIS A 15 25.51 8.67 -21.06
CA HIS A 15 24.56 7.59 -21.42
C HIS A 15 23.57 7.37 -20.25
N GLY A 16 22.31 6.91 -20.35
CA GLY A 16 21.68 5.88 -21.17
C GLY A 16 21.23 4.73 -20.26
N GLY A 17 19.94 4.62 -19.93
CA GLY A 17 19.39 3.42 -19.27
C GLY A 17 18.30 3.63 -18.23
N ILE A 18 17.09 3.99 -18.68
CA ILE A 18 15.85 3.76 -17.92
C ILE A 18 15.55 2.26 -18.03
N ALA A 19 15.68 1.51 -16.94
CA ALA A 19 15.19 0.15 -16.84
C ALA A 19 13.96 0.11 -15.91
N SER A 20 12.84 0.64 -16.40
CA SER A 20 11.52 0.17 -15.95
C SER A 20 11.15 -0.98 -16.87
N LEU A 21 11.34 -2.24 -16.42
CA LEU A 21 10.90 -3.39 -17.20
C LEU A 21 9.62 -3.96 -16.59
N ILE A 22 8.50 -3.70 -17.28
CA ILE A 22 7.36 -4.61 -17.28
C ILE A 22 7.82 -5.82 -18.09
N ALA A 23 8.07 -6.96 -17.44
CA ALA A 23 8.31 -8.20 -18.15
C ALA A 23 7.00 -8.66 -18.81
N VAL A 24 6.72 -8.19 -20.03
CA VAL A 24 5.78 -8.84 -20.94
C VAL A 24 6.61 -9.76 -21.83
N LEU A 25 6.41 -11.05 -21.67
CA LEU A 25 6.95 -12.09 -22.54
C LEU A 25 6.41 -11.89 -23.97
N THR A 26 7.20 -11.27 -24.84
CA THR A 26 7.04 -11.40 -26.30
C THR A 26 8.33 -11.92 -26.91
N ALA A 27 8.53 -13.23 -26.81
CA ALA A 27 9.43 -13.96 -27.71
C ALA A 27 9.15 -15.46 -27.65
N SER A 28 7.97 -15.91 -28.11
CA SER A 28 7.78 -17.34 -28.42
C SER A 28 6.72 -17.65 -29.49
N TRP A 29 5.98 -16.66 -30.02
CA TRP A 29 4.97 -16.93 -31.04
C TRP A 29 5.00 -15.80 -32.07
N GLY A 30 5.66 -16.03 -33.20
CA GLY A 30 5.75 -15.05 -34.29
C GLY A 30 4.38 -14.77 -34.89
N LEU A 31 3.86 -13.57 -34.66
CA LEU A 31 2.73 -13.00 -35.41
C LEU A 31 2.99 -11.50 -35.67
N PRO A 32 2.59 -10.96 -36.84
CA PRO A 32 2.95 -9.62 -37.28
C PRO A 32 2.11 -8.51 -36.60
N ALA A 33 2.74 -7.36 -36.39
CA ALA A 33 2.18 -6.18 -35.78
C ALA A 33 1.17 -5.46 -36.69
N THR A 34 -0.09 -5.90 -36.72
CA THR A 34 -1.21 -5.11 -37.30
C THR A 34 -2.58 -5.31 -36.65
N ALA A 35 -2.75 -6.16 -35.63
CA ALA A 35 -4.07 -6.36 -35.02
C ALA A 35 -4.31 -5.43 -33.81
N VAL A 36 -4.31 -4.11 -34.04
CA VAL A 36 -4.93 -3.13 -33.13
C VAL A 36 -6.12 -2.55 -33.90
N LEU A 37 -7.28 -2.49 -33.22
CA LEU A 37 -8.60 -2.00 -33.67
C LEU A 37 -9.56 -3.08 -34.17
N ALA A 38 -10.30 -3.68 -33.22
CA ALA A 38 -11.78 -3.75 -33.23
C ALA A 38 -12.28 -4.80 -32.23
N SER A 39 -12.79 -4.36 -31.08
CA SER A 39 -13.92 -5.02 -30.41
C SER A 39 -14.44 -4.11 -29.29
N GLN A 40 -15.67 -3.61 -29.45
CA GLN A 40 -16.42 -3.05 -28.33
C GLN A 40 -16.79 -4.19 -27.38
N GLY A 41 -16.22 -4.13 -26.19
CA GLY A 41 -16.42 -5.04 -25.07
C GLY A 41 -15.65 -4.48 -23.88
N ASP A 42 -16.14 -4.69 -22.67
CA ASP A 42 -15.52 -4.17 -21.46
C ASP A 42 -14.01 -4.50 -21.46
N PRO A 43 -13.13 -3.48 -21.49
CA PRO A 43 -11.69 -3.69 -21.56
C PRO A 43 -11.16 -4.51 -20.38
N ASN A 44 -11.89 -4.59 -19.26
CA ASN A 44 -11.47 -5.32 -18.06
C ASN A 44 -11.69 -6.84 -18.16
N THR A 45 -12.77 -7.33 -18.77
CA THR A 45 -12.96 -8.78 -18.98
C THR A 45 -11.92 -9.33 -19.96
N THR A 46 -11.58 -8.51 -20.94
CA THR A 46 -10.67 -8.88 -22.04
C THR A 46 -9.22 -9.00 -21.55
N ILE A 47 -8.78 -8.18 -20.59
CA ILE A 47 -7.43 -8.24 -20.03
C ILE A 47 -7.29 -9.43 -19.06
N TYR A 48 -8.31 -9.70 -18.24
CA TYR A 48 -8.27 -10.81 -17.27
C TYR A 48 -8.23 -12.18 -17.96
N GLN A 49 -9.05 -12.38 -19.01
CA GLN A 49 -9.02 -13.62 -19.80
C GLN A 49 -7.75 -13.75 -20.67
N LYS A 50 -7.13 -12.63 -21.04
CA LYS A 50 -5.83 -12.63 -21.76
C LYS A 50 -4.64 -12.97 -20.86
N LEU A 51 -4.67 -12.56 -19.59
CA LEU A 51 -3.59 -12.83 -18.64
C LEU A 51 -3.75 -14.19 -17.93
N PHE A 52 -4.98 -14.72 -17.82
CA PHE A 52 -5.28 -16.00 -17.15
C PHE A 52 -6.30 -16.85 -17.92
N PRO A 53 -5.94 -17.41 -19.09
CA PRO A 53 -6.85 -18.26 -19.84
C PRO A 53 -7.21 -19.52 -19.03
N GLY A 54 -8.50 -19.69 -18.70
CA GLY A 54 -9.04 -20.88 -18.06
C GLY A 54 -9.19 -20.85 -16.54
N ARG A 55 -8.90 -19.75 -15.85
CA ARG A 55 -9.15 -19.60 -14.39
C ARG A 55 -10.37 -18.72 -14.12
N THR A 56 -11.31 -19.22 -13.33
CA THR A 56 -12.41 -18.43 -12.75
C THR A 56 -11.90 -17.65 -11.54
N ALA A 57 -12.27 -16.37 -11.42
CA ALA A 57 -11.94 -15.55 -10.26
C ALA A 57 -12.42 -16.23 -8.94
N PRO A 58 -11.62 -16.19 -7.86
CA PRO A 58 -12.01 -16.81 -6.60
C PRO A 58 -13.31 -16.19 -6.06
N ALA A 59 -14.16 -17.03 -5.48
CA ALA A 59 -15.45 -16.63 -4.94
C ALA A 59 -15.28 -15.52 -3.88
N ALA A 60 -16.01 -14.42 -4.08
CA ALA A 60 -15.99 -13.27 -3.19
C ALA A 60 -16.42 -13.69 -1.77
N ALA A 61 -15.58 -13.43 -0.78
CA ALA A 61 -15.96 -13.51 0.63
C ALA A 61 -17.20 -12.62 0.88
N GLU A 62 -18.08 -13.08 1.78
CA GLU A 62 -19.36 -12.43 2.09
C GLU A 62 -19.19 -10.92 2.34
N ARG A 63 -19.92 -10.14 1.54
CA ARG A 63 -19.77 -8.69 1.42
C ARG A 63 -20.53 -7.99 2.54
N PRO A 64 -19.94 -7.02 3.26
CA PRO A 64 -20.73 -6.15 4.13
C PRO A 64 -21.75 -5.38 3.30
N SER A 65 -22.96 -5.21 3.82
CA SER A 65 -24.06 -4.50 3.16
C SER A 65 -23.64 -3.08 2.78
N SER A 66 -23.59 -2.78 1.48
CA SER A 66 -23.31 -1.44 0.97
C SER A 66 -24.39 -0.46 1.43
N PRO A 67 -24.06 0.84 1.65
CA PRO A 67 -25.06 1.84 1.97
C PRO A 67 -26.07 1.95 0.81
N THR A 68 -27.33 1.62 1.10
CA THR A 68 -28.41 1.45 0.11
C THR A 68 -29.05 2.76 -0.34
N GLY A 69 -28.81 3.88 0.37
CA GLY A 69 -29.37 5.20 0.06
C GLY A 69 -28.32 6.33 0.07
N PRO A 70 -28.66 7.51 -0.49
CA PRO A 70 -27.81 8.69 -0.37
C PRO A 70 -27.73 9.13 1.09
N ARG A 71 -26.58 9.68 1.50
CA ARG A 71 -26.37 10.15 2.88
C ARG A 71 -25.69 11.52 2.90
N VAL A 72 -26.00 12.32 3.92
CA VAL A 72 -25.43 13.66 4.07
C VAL A 72 -24.32 13.63 5.12
N LEU A 73 -23.12 14.03 4.71
CA LEU A 73 -22.00 14.29 5.61
C LEU A 73 -21.96 15.78 5.95
N ARG A 74 -21.87 16.10 7.24
CA ARG A 74 -21.93 17.48 7.75
C ARG A 74 -20.54 17.98 8.13
N PHE A 75 -20.02 18.92 7.34
CA PHE A 75 -18.73 19.57 7.56
C PHE A 75 -18.92 21.05 7.96
N PRO A 76 -17.87 21.72 8.48
CA PRO A 76 -17.95 23.14 8.79
C PRO A 76 -18.32 23.99 7.56
N ALA A 77 -19.16 24.99 7.75
CA ALA A 77 -19.58 25.89 6.68
C ALA A 77 -18.60 27.07 6.48
N ASP A 78 -17.82 27.40 7.50
CA ASP A 78 -16.86 28.50 7.53
C ASP A 78 -15.53 28.14 6.82
N ARG A 79 -15.08 26.88 6.92
CA ARG A 79 -13.84 26.40 6.30
C ARG A 79 -13.95 24.98 5.75
N PRO A 80 -13.29 24.66 4.61
CA PRO A 80 -13.21 23.29 4.13
C PRO A 80 -12.26 22.46 5.00
N LEU A 81 -12.66 21.24 5.35
CA LEU A 81 -11.81 20.30 6.10
C LEU A 81 -10.83 19.55 5.19
N GLY A 82 -11.14 19.47 3.90
CA GLY A 82 -10.41 18.63 2.96
C GLY A 82 -11.10 18.45 1.62
N ARG A 83 -10.62 17.46 0.86
CA ARG A 83 -11.24 16.98 -0.36
C ARG A 83 -12.07 15.74 -0.02
N LEU A 84 -13.32 15.73 -0.45
CA LEU A 84 -14.17 14.56 -0.37
C LEU A 84 -14.16 13.85 -1.72
N ASN A 85 -13.80 12.57 -1.71
CA ASN A 85 -13.80 11.72 -2.89
C ASN A 85 -14.77 10.55 -2.68
N VAL A 86 -15.21 9.95 -3.78
CA VAL A 86 -16.16 8.83 -3.77
C VAL A 86 -15.78 7.74 -4.76
N MET A 87 -16.20 6.51 -4.46
CA MET A 87 -16.14 5.37 -5.39
C MET A 87 -17.32 4.41 -5.16
N PRO A 88 -17.66 3.54 -6.12
CA PRO A 88 -18.67 2.49 -5.91
C PRO A 88 -18.31 1.57 -4.75
N ALA A 89 -19.32 1.17 -3.95
CA ALA A 89 -19.13 0.33 -2.77
C ALA A 89 -18.84 -1.14 -3.11
N ASP A 90 -19.15 -1.57 -4.32
CA ASP A 90 -18.99 -2.93 -4.85
C ASP A 90 -17.71 -3.12 -5.69
N GLU A 91 -16.89 -2.08 -5.80
CA GLU A 91 -15.66 -2.11 -6.59
C GLU A 91 -14.63 -3.10 -5.98
N PRO A 92 -14.13 -4.08 -6.75
CA PRO A 92 -13.18 -5.07 -6.25
C PRO A 92 -11.79 -4.44 -5.99
N ARG A 93 -11.14 -4.86 -4.90
CA ARG A 93 -9.75 -4.50 -4.61
C ARG A 93 -8.81 -5.36 -5.46
N ILE A 94 -7.90 -4.73 -6.21
CA ILE A 94 -6.92 -5.41 -7.07
C ILE A 94 -5.52 -4.81 -6.84
N ILE A 95 -4.47 -5.62 -6.96
CA ILE A 95 -3.07 -5.19 -6.95
C ILE A 95 -2.58 -5.05 -8.41
N ARG A 96 -2.36 -3.83 -8.91
CA ARG A 96 -1.94 -3.47 -10.29
C ARG A 96 -0.48 -2.99 -10.52
N SER A 97 0.33 -2.51 -9.55
CA SER A 97 1.60 -1.78 -9.83
C SER A 97 2.43 -1.35 -8.60
N TYR A 98 3.70 -1.00 -8.89
CA TYR A 98 4.90 -0.94 -8.06
C TYR A 98 5.13 0.28 -7.15
N PHE A 99 4.52 1.45 -7.41
CA PHE A 99 4.91 2.70 -6.71
C PHE A 99 3.83 3.31 -5.82
N PHE A 100 2.56 2.92 -5.96
CA PHE A 100 1.46 3.55 -5.24
C PHE A 100 0.30 2.57 -5.05
N TRP A 101 -0.25 2.56 -3.84
CA TRP A 101 -1.63 2.10 -3.63
C TRP A 101 -2.55 3.24 -4.06
N THR A 102 -3.38 2.98 -5.05
CA THR A 102 -4.73 3.54 -5.11
C THR A 102 -5.67 2.36 -4.90
N ASP A 103 -6.84 2.53 -4.27
CA ASP A 103 -7.89 1.51 -4.35
C ASP A 103 -8.21 1.30 -5.86
N ARG A 104 -8.10 0.08 -6.40
CA ARG A 104 -7.82 -0.10 -7.85
C ARG A 104 -8.97 -0.50 -8.76
N GLY A 105 -9.60 0.49 -9.36
CA GLY A 105 -10.42 0.36 -10.57
C GLY A 105 -11.14 1.66 -10.88
N ALA A 106 -11.73 2.21 -9.82
CA ALA A 106 -12.11 3.60 -9.72
C ALA A 106 -11.02 4.34 -8.94
N GLU A 107 -10.37 5.31 -9.58
CA GLU A 107 -9.72 6.37 -8.80
C GLU A 107 -10.79 7.01 -7.92
N TRP A 108 -10.43 7.28 -6.66
CA TRP A 108 -11.21 8.14 -5.78
C TRP A 108 -11.65 9.38 -6.58
N ARG A 109 -12.92 9.41 -6.99
CA ARG A 109 -13.41 10.49 -7.85
C ARG A 109 -13.69 11.67 -6.96
N TYR A 110 -13.04 12.78 -7.25
CA TYR A 110 -13.31 14.02 -6.56
C TYR A 110 -14.80 14.38 -6.65
N LEU A 111 -15.44 14.53 -5.49
CA LEU A 111 -16.84 14.94 -5.39
C LEU A 111 -16.92 16.45 -5.18
N CYS A 112 -16.33 16.95 -4.09
CA CYS A 112 -16.30 18.36 -3.74
C CYS A 112 -15.31 18.63 -2.58
N GLN A 113 -15.22 19.89 -2.15
CA GLN A 113 -14.61 20.21 -0.86
C GLN A 113 -15.52 19.73 0.28
N ALA A 114 -14.92 19.23 1.35
CA ALA A 114 -15.61 18.85 2.58
C ALA A 114 -15.98 20.12 3.36
N ARG A 115 -17.06 20.80 2.95
CA ARG A 115 -17.56 22.05 3.51
C ARG A 115 -19.10 22.08 3.48
N GLY A 116 -19.70 22.43 4.61
CA GLY A 116 -21.16 22.39 4.79
C GLY A 116 -21.73 20.97 4.63
N ASP A 117 -23.01 20.90 4.29
CA ASP A 117 -23.71 19.63 4.05
C ASP A 117 -23.38 19.09 2.66
N VAL A 118 -22.81 17.88 2.60
CA VAL A 118 -22.40 17.22 1.37
C VAL A 118 -23.13 15.90 1.23
N THR A 119 -23.86 15.73 0.12
CA THR A 119 -24.56 14.47 -0.17
C THR A 119 -23.63 13.49 -0.88
N VAL A 120 -23.38 12.34 -0.26
CA VAL A 120 -22.74 11.19 -0.89
C VAL A 120 -23.80 10.37 -1.63
N PRO A 121 -23.63 10.10 -2.93
CA PRO A 121 -24.60 9.31 -3.71
C PRO A 121 -24.81 7.89 -3.15
N ALA A 122 -26.00 7.33 -3.40
CA ALA A 122 -26.30 5.94 -3.05
C ALA A 122 -25.31 4.96 -3.71
N GLY A 123 -24.99 3.86 -3.02
CA GLY A 123 -24.04 2.87 -3.52
C GLY A 123 -22.59 3.34 -3.58
N GLN A 124 -22.26 4.53 -3.05
CA GLN A 124 -20.88 5.04 -3.01
C GLN A 124 -20.32 5.11 -1.59
N ILE A 125 -19.06 4.73 -1.46
CA ILE A 125 -18.25 4.97 -0.27
C ILE A 125 -17.50 6.30 -0.42
N ALA A 126 -17.16 6.92 0.72
CA ALA A 126 -16.54 8.23 0.75
C ALA A 126 -15.17 8.19 1.44
N GLN A 127 -14.22 8.94 0.88
CA GLN A 127 -12.92 9.22 1.46
C GLN A 127 -12.80 10.71 1.75
N LEU A 128 -12.34 11.03 2.94
CA LEU A 128 -11.90 12.37 3.27
C LEU A 128 -10.37 12.43 3.21
N GLN A 129 -9.83 13.26 2.33
CA GLN A 129 -8.43 13.66 2.34
C GLN A 129 -8.34 15.02 3.03
N ILE A 130 -7.74 15.05 4.23
CA ILE A 130 -7.57 16.27 5.02
C ILE A 130 -6.69 17.26 4.25
N ALA A 131 -7.14 18.53 4.18
CA ALA A 131 -6.38 19.59 3.55
C ALA A 131 -5.08 19.88 4.33
N PRO A 132 -4.04 20.44 3.67
CA PRO A 132 -2.88 20.96 4.38
C PRO A 132 -3.31 21.88 5.54
N ASP A 133 -2.65 21.74 6.69
CA ASP A 133 -2.92 22.44 7.95
C ASP A 133 -4.31 22.23 8.60
N ALA A 134 -5.30 21.64 7.91
CA ALA A 134 -6.61 21.37 8.50
C ALA A 134 -6.54 20.33 9.64
N TRP A 135 -5.49 19.51 9.67
CA TRP A 135 -5.17 18.57 10.76
C TRP A 135 -4.95 19.26 12.12
N ARG A 136 -4.69 20.58 12.14
CA ARG A 136 -4.51 21.36 13.38
C ARG A 136 -5.78 21.44 14.21
N ASP A 137 -6.95 21.31 13.58
CA ASP A 137 -8.23 21.22 14.26
C ASP A 137 -9.14 20.25 13.49
N LEU A 138 -9.20 19.02 14.01
CA LEU A 138 -10.08 17.95 13.54
C LEU A 138 -11.33 17.79 14.42
N SER A 139 -11.63 18.74 15.31
CA SER A 139 -12.87 18.72 16.08
C SER A 139 -14.13 18.58 15.22
N PRO A 140 -14.20 19.07 13.97
CA PRO A 140 -15.37 18.85 13.13
C PRO A 140 -15.63 17.39 12.74
N LEU A 141 -14.67 16.48 12.87
CA LEU A 141 -14.94 15.05 12.65
C LEU A 141 -15.97 14.51 13.65
N ALA A 142 -16.17 15.18 14.78
CA ALA A 142 -17.17 14.80 15.79
C ALA A 142 -18.62 14.96 15.31
N SER A 143 -18.89 15.73 14.26
CA SER A 143 -20.24 15.88 13.69
C SER A 143 -20.57 14.84 12.62
N LEU A 144 -19.61 14.00 12.23
CA LEU A 144 -19.82 12.93 11.27
C LEU A 144 -20.36 11.69 11.98
N ASP A 145 -21.24 10.97 11.29
CA ASP A 145 -21.66 9.64 11.74
C ASP A 145 -20.44 8.70 11.82
N PRO A 146 -20.37 7.77 12.79
CA PRO A 146 -19.25 6.86 12.93
C PRO A 146 -18.96 6.03 11.67
N ASP A 147 -20.00 5.72 10.89
CA ASP A 147 -19.94 5.00 9.61
C ASP A 147 -19.95 5.92 8.37
N GLY A 148 -19.87 7.24 8.55
CA GLY A 148 -20.01 8.22 7.47
C GLY A 148 -18.89 8.14 6.43
N LEU A 149 -17.67 7.82 6.87
CA LEU A 149 -16.46 7.72 6.06
C LEU A 149 -15.96 6.28 5.98
N HIS A 150 -15.58 5.86 4.77
CA HIS A 150 -14.91 4.58 4.55
C HIS A 150 -13.39 4.72 4.68
N ALA A 151 -12.83 5.84 4.23
CA ALA A 151 -11.41 6.11 4.25
C ALA A 151 -11.09 7.52 4.76
N LEU A 152 -10.01 7.64 5.51
CA LEU A 152 -9.47 8.91 5.98
C LEU A 152 -7.98 8.99 5.67
N THR A 153 -7.56 10.09 5.06
CA THR A 153 -6.16 10.33 4.71
C THR A 153 -5.70 11.66 5.29
N ILE A 154 -4.58 11.62 6.02
CA ILE A 154 -3.98 12.77 6.68
C ILE A 154 -2.50 12.81 6.33
N TYR A 155 -2.06 13.93 5.76
CA TYR A 155 -0.66 14.21 5.48
C TYR A 155 -0.21 15.41 6.32
N GLY A 156 0.84 15.22 7.11
CA GLY A 156 1.59 16.33 7.68
C GLY A 156 2.45 17.05 6.63
N PRO A 157 3.04 18.20 6.98
CA PRO A 157 3.94 18.91 6.08
C PRO A 157 5.22 18.12 5.81
N TYR A 158 5.63 18.07 4.55
CA TYR A 158 6.88 17.44 4.10
C TYR A 158 8.13 18.22 4.55
N GLN A 159 8.04 19.55 4.63
CA GLN A 159 9.18 20.43 4.91
C GLN A 159 8.86 21.38 6.07
N GLY A 160 9.60 21.21 7.16
CA GLY A 160 9.53 22.09 8.33
C GLY A 160 8.15 22.16 9.01
N GLY A 161 8.07 22.93 10.09
CA GLY A 161 6.83 23.19 10.80
C GLY A 161 6.36 22.07 11.75
N ALA A 162 5.24 22.34 12.42
CA ALA A 162 4.59 21.39 13.30
C ALA A 162 3.96 20.24 12.49
N LYS A 163 4.07 19.02 13.00
CA LYS A 163 3.47 17.81 12.41
C LYS A 163 2.26 17.37 13.24
N PRO A 164 1.30 16.64 12.66
CA PRO A 164 0.26 15.99 13.44
C PRO A 164 0.86 15.06 14.49
N THR A 165 0.30 15.05 15.69
CA THR A 165 0.74 14.20 16.83
C THR A 165 -0.41 13.35 17.35
N ASP A 166 -0.22 12.58 18.42
CA ASP A 166 -1.26 11.78 19.07
C ASP A 166 -2.57 12.55 19.33
N ALA A 167 -2.54 13.89 19.45
CA ALA A 167 -3.71 14.74 19.60
C ALA A 167 -4.78 14.51 18.51
N ILE A 168 -4.40 14.19 17.27
CA ILE A 168 -5.39 13.96 16.19
C ILE A 168 -6.15 12.65 16.36
N THR A 169 -5.56 11.66 17.04
CA THR A 169 -6.10 10.29 17.11
C THR A 169 -7.40 10.19 17.90
N GLY A 170 -7.60 11.06 18.90
CA GLY A 170 -8.85 11.11 19.66
C GLY A 170 -10.07 11.54 18.84
N HIS A 171 -9.86 12.41 17.83
CA HIS A 171 -10.93 12.78 16.89
C HIS A 171 -11.24 11.65 15.91
N ILE A 172 -10.19 10.96 15.42
CA ILE A 172 -10.31 9.87 14.45
C ILE A 172 -11.01 8.65 15.06
N ALA A 173 -10.75 8.35 16.34
CA ALA A 173 -11.29 7.18 17.04
C ALA A 173 -12.83 7.09 17.07
N ARG A 174 -13.53 8.20 16.78
CA ARG A 174 -15.00 8.24 16.70
C ARG A 174 -15.56 7.67 15.40
N LEU A 175 -14.75 7.59 14.36
CA LEU A 175 -15.15 7.12 13.03
C LEU A 175 -15.01 5.59 12.96
N THR A 176 -15.74 4.87 13.83
CA THR A 176 -15.59 3.42 14.03
C THR A 176 -15.91 2.57 12.81
N GLY A 177 -16.57 3.14 11.81
CA GLY A 177 -16.82 2.54 10.50
C GLY A 177 -15.67 2.67 9.49
N LEU A 178 -14.57 3.35 9.84
CA LEU A 178 -13.41 3.44 8.94
C LEU A 178 -12.87 2.06 8.58
N ARG A 179 -12.61 1.87 7.28
CA ARG A 179 -11.97 0.68 6.71
C ARG A 179 -10.53 0.95 6.29
N SER A 180 -10.21 2.19 5.95
CA SER A 180 -8.85 2.61 5.57
C SER A 180 -8.44 3.88 6.31
N LEU A 181 -7.26 3.85 6.91
CA LEU A 181 -6.66 5.00 7.57
C LEU A 181 -5.22 5.16 7.08
N THR A 182 -4.93 6.34 6.55
CA THR A 182 -3.57 6.73 6.18
C THR A 182 -3.18 7.96 6.97
N ILE A 183 -2.13 7.83 7.77
CA ILE A 183 -1.50 8.95 8.47
C ILE A 183 -0.03 8.96 8.06
N ASP A 184 0.39 10.03 7.41
CA ASP A 184 1.76 10.18 6.92
C ASP A 184 2.34 11.55 7.33
N HIS A 185 3.66 11.64 7.38
CA HIS A 185 4.41 12.80 7.88
C HIS A 185 3.93 13.31 9.25
N ALA A 186 3.61 12.39 10.15
CA ALA A 186 3.12 12.64 11.50
C ALA A 186 4.02 12.00 12.58
N VAL A 187 3.80 12.38 13.82
CA VAL A 187 4.46 11.81 15.00
C VAL A 187 3.40 11.12 15.85
N ILE A 188 3.07 9.88 15.49
CA ILE A 188 2.08 9.07 16.21
C ILE A 188 2.81 7.99 17.01
N THR A 189 2.65 8.02 18.32
CA THR A 189 3.27 7.05 19.24
C THR A 189 2.32 5.89 19.55
N ALA A 190 2.79 4.91 20.31
CA ALA A 190 1.95 3.85 20.85
C ALA A 190 0.73 4.39 21.64
N ALA A 191 0.85 5.56 22.29
CA ALA A 191 -0.29 6.18 22.97
C ALA A 191 -1.37 6.66 21.99
N GLY A 192 -0.98 7.28 20.87
CA GLY A 192 -1.90 7.65 19.80
C GLY A 192 -2.56 6.44 19.16
N VAL A 193 -1.81 5.37 18.89
CA VAL A 193 -2.37 4.14 18.31
C VAL A 193 -3.35 3.44 19.26
N LYS A 194 -3.13 3.51 20.58
CA LYS A 194 -4.11 3.01 21.57
C LYS A 194 -5.47 3.67 21.43
N ASN A 195 -5.54 4.95 21.08
CA ASN A 195 -6.83 5.62 20.83
C ASN A 195 -7.51 5.06 19.58
N LEU A 196 -6.73 4.66 18.57
CA LEU A 196 -7.25 4.12 17.31
C LEU A 196 -7.79 2.69 17.45
N LEU A 197 -7.58 1.99 18.57
CA LEU A 197 -8.12 0.64 18.79
C LEU A 197 -9.66 0.56 18.74
N ALA A 198 -10.35 1.70 18.90
CA ALA A 198 -11.79 1.79 18.69
C ALA A 198 -12.21 1.54 17.22
N LEU A 199 -11.28 1.66 16.26
CA LEU A 199 -11.50 1.42 14.84
C LEU A 199 -11.48 -0.09 14.53
N GLY A 200 -12.36 -0.87 15.18
CA GLY A 200 -12.39 -2.33 15.05
C GLY A 200 -12.78 -2.85 13.66
N GLN A 201 -13.19 -1.97 12.75
CA GLN A 201 -13.47 -2.31 11.35
C GLN A 201 -12.30 -2.02 10.40
N LEU A 202 -11.17 -1.53 10.90
CA LEU A 202 -10.06 -1.13 10.05
C LEU A 202 -9.45 -2.33 9.33
N GLU A 203 -9.36 -2.22 8.01
CA GLU A 203 -8.80 -3.23 7.11
C GLU A 203 -7.44 -2.79 6.54
N TYR A 204 -7.20 -1.49 6.41
CA TYR A 204 -5.97 -0.94 5.83
C TYR A 204 -5.43 0.18 6.69
N LEU A 205 -4.16 0.06 7.05
CA LEU A 205 -3.49 1.02 7.91
C LEU A 205 -2.12 1.39 7.34
N ALA A 206 -1.96 2.68 7.04
CA ALA A 206 -0.65 3.28 6.79
C ALA A 206 -0.31 4.20 7.97
N LEU A 207 0.83 3.94 8.59
CA LEU A 207 1.34 4.70 9.73
C LEU A 207 2.62 5.46 9.34
N PRO A 208 2.91 6.58 10.03
CA PRO A 208 3.99 7.46 9.63
C PRO A 208 5.38 6.89 9.97
N GLU A 209 6.41 7.58 9.47
CA GLU A 209 7.84 7.31 9.70
C GLU A 209 8.23 7.12 11.18
N SER A 210 7.46 7.71 12.10
CA SER A 210 7.70 7.61 13.54
C SER A 210 7.36 6.25 14.15
N THR A 211 6.74 5.35 13.38
CA THR A 211 6.33 4.01 13.83
C THR A 211 7.51 3.16 14.29
N ASP A 212 7.41 2.59 15.49
CA ASP A 212 8.42 1.76 16.15
C ASP A 212 7.84 0.41 16.63
N ASP A 213 8.69 -0.41 17.25
CA ASP A 213 8.30 -1.76 17.71
C ASP A 213 7.21 -1.73 18.80
N ALA A 214 7.10 -0.63 19.57
CA ALA A 214 6.05 -0.48 20.58
C ALA A 214 4.68 -0.28 19.93
N VAL A 215 4.62 0.41 18.78
CA VAL A 215 3.40 0.48 17.97
C VAL A 215 3.04 -0.89 17.39
N MET A 216 4.02 -1.66 16.90
CA MET A 216 3.76 -3.00 16.34
C MET A 216 3.09 -3.96 17.32
N ALA A 217 3.45 -3.87 18.61
CA ALA A 217 2.85 -4.69 19.66
C ALA A 217 1.34 -4.46 19.86
N LEU A 218 0.79 -3.33 19.37
CA LEU A 218 -0.63 -3.00 19.49
C LEU A 218 -1.45 -3.47 18.29
N LEU A 219 -0.82 -3.65 17.13
CA LEU A 219 -1.50 -3.94 15.87
C LEU A 219 -2.35 -5.23 15.87
N PRO A 220 -2.00 -6.31 16.59
CA PRO A 220 -2.84 -7.52 16.68
C PRO A 220 -4.28 -7.26 17.15
N SER A 221 -4.53 -6.12 17.81
CA SER A 221 -5.88 -5.70 18.20
C SER A 221 -6.79 -5.36 17.01
N PHE A 222 -6.22 -5.02 15.85
CA PHE A 222 -6.96 -4.79 14.61
C PHE A 222 -7.21 -6.13 13.89
N ALA A 223 -8.13 -6.93 14.43
CA ALA A 223 -8.39 -8.29 13.95
C ALA A 223 -8.81 -8.40 12.46
N LYS A 224 -9.26 -7.30 11.85
CA LYS A 224 -9.67 -7.22 10.44
C LYS A 224 -8.59 -6.63 9.51
N LEU A 225 -7.41 -6.31 10.04
CA LEU A 225 -6.35 -5.67 9.28
C LEU A 225 -5.82 -6.63 8.21
N LYS A 226 -6.02 -6.24 6.95
CA LYS A 226 -5.58 -6.94 5.74
C LYS A 226 -4.34 -6.30 5.14
N GLY A 227 -4.24 -4.98 5.17
CA GLY A 227 -3.10 -4.24 4.63
C GLY A 227 -2.40 -3.37 5.66
N LEU A 228 -1.09 -3.52 5.75
CA LEU A 228 -0.23 -2.74 6.65
C LEU A 228 0.93 -2.10 5.88
N TYR A 229 1.02 -0.77 5.96
CA TYR A 229 1.99 0.02 5.22
C TYR A 229 2.88 0.81 6.16
N LEU A 230 4.16 0.45 6.18
CA LEU A 230 5.15 0.90 7.16
C LEU A 230 6.37 1.49 6.44
N ASN A 231 6.10 2.44 5.56
CA ASN A 231 7.13 3.10 4.76
C ASN A 231 7.98 4.02 5.68
N ASN A 232 9.31 3.97 5.54
CA ASN A 232 10.26 4.80 6.29
C ASN A 232 10.15 4.70 7.83
N SER A 233 9.85 3.52 8.35
CA SER A 233 9.61 3.31 9.79
C SER A 233 10.90 3.10 10.60
N ARG A 234 10.80 3.28 11.93
CA ARG A 234 11.91 3.05 12.88
C ARG A 234 11.97 1.60 13.38
N LEU A 235 11.32 0.69 12.67
CA LEU A 235 11.18 -0.71 13.06
C LEU A 235 12.52 -1.43 13.09
N THR A 236 12.62 -2.37 14.04
CA THR A 236 13.67 -3.38 14.09
C THR A 236 13.10 -4.76 13.79
N ASN A 237 13.95 -5.78 13.81
CA ASN A 237 13.50 -7.16 13.66
C ASN A 237 12.51 -7.60 14.75
N ALA A 238 12.55 -6.97 15.94
CA ALA A 238 11.63 -7.29 17.03
C ALA A 238 10.19 -6.87 16.72
N GLY A 239 9.99 -5.69 16.10
CA GLY A 239 8.66 -5.23 15.71
C GLY A 239 7.97 -6.16 14.71
N LEU A 240 8.71 -6.79 13.81
CA LEU A 240 8.16 -7.74 12.83
C LEU A 240 7.65 -9.05 13.46
N ALA A 241 8.09 -9.39 14.67
CA ALA A 241 7.65 -10.63 15.35
C ALA A 241 6.16 -10.62 15.70
N HIS A 242 5.53 -9.44 15.75
CA HIS A 242 4.10 -9.27 16.01
C HIS A 242 3.22 -9.49 14.76
N LEU A 243 3.80 -9.55 13.56
CA LEU A 243 3.03 -9.73 12.32
C LEU A 243 2.32 -11.08 12.25
N LYS A 244 2.87 -12.11 12.91
CA LYS A 244 2.26 -13.43 13.01
C LYS A 244 0.89 -13.41 13.72
N ASP A 245 0.66 -12.40 14.55
CA ASP A 245 -0.56 -12.25 15.35
C ASP A 245 -1.63 -11.43 14.60
N LEU A 246 -1.42 -11.12 13.31
CA LEU A 246 -2.40 -10.48 12.42
C LEU A 246 -3.06 -11.54 11.52
N PRO A 247 -4.18 -12.15 11.93
CA PRO A 247 -4.74 -13.34 11.29
C PRO A 247 -5.39 -13.08 9.92
N ALA A 248 -5.56 -11.81 9.54
CA ALA A 248 -6.14 -11.37 8.28
C ALA A 248 -5.15 -10.68 7.35
N LEU A 249 -3.87 -10.55 7.73
CA LEU A 249 -2.87 -9.79 6.97
C LEU A 249 -2.58 -10.46 5.63
N GLU A 250 -2.90 -9.75 4.56
CA GLU A 250 -2.76 -10.15 3.16
C GLU A 250 -1.72 -9.29 2.43
N GLU A 251 -1.49 -8.06 2.88
CA GLU A 251 -0.61 -7.09 2.24
C GLU A 251 0.33 -6.41 3.26
N LEU A 252 1.62 -6.41 2.97
CA LEU A 252 2.64 -5.76 3.79
C LEU A 252 3.57 -4.91 2.93
N SER A 253 3.77 -3.66 3.33
CA SER A 253 4.84 -2.81 2.78
C SER A 253 5.82 -2.43 3.89
N LEU A 254 7.07 -2.82 3.71
CA LEU A 254 8.18 -2.45 4.58
C LEU A 254 9.09 -1.48 3.82
N GLY A 255 9.18 -0.25 4.32
CA GLY A 255 10.12 0.73 3.81
C GLY A 255 11.51 0.65 4.48
N PRO A 256 12.41 1.57 4.11
CA PRO A 256 13.74 1.62 4.70
C PRO A 256 13.65 1.81 6.21
N GLY A 257 14.49 1.09 6.94
CA GLY A 257 14.47 1.05 8.40
C GLY A 257 15.65 0.27 8.96
N ARG A 258 15.55 -0.15 10.23
CA ARG A 258 16.61 -0.90 10.93
C ARG A 258 16.42 -2.42 10.88
N MET A 259 15.46 -2.88 10.08
CA MET A 259 15.19 -4.29 9.81
C MET A 259 16.34 -4.89 9.00
N THR A 260 16.62 -6.17 9.21
CA THR A 260 17.62 -6.95 8.48
C THR A 260 17.02 -8.28 8.05
N ASP A 261 17.82 -9.15 7.42
CA ASP A 261 17.41 -10.50 7.00
C ASP A 261 16.73 -11.33 8.11
N LYS A 262 17.10 -11.14 9.38
CA LYS A 262 16.46 -11.81 10.53
C LYS A 262 14.98 -11.41 10.70
N GLY A 263 14.63 -10.20 10.28
CA GLY A 263 13.26 -9.71 10.28
C GLY A 263 12.40 -10.41 9.24
N LEU A 264 12.94 -10.69 8.05
CA LEU A 264 12.21 -11.39 6.98
C LEU A 264 11.79 -12.81 7.37
N MET A 265 12.60 -13.50 8.18
CA MET A 265 12.25 -14.82 8.73
C MET A 265 10.92 -14.81 9.50
N GLN A 266 10.55 -13.69 10.14
CA GLN A 266 9.29 -13.59 10.88
C GLN A 266 8.06 -13.67 9.96
N LEU A 267 8.21 -13.33 8.68
CA LEU A 267 7.11 -13.33 7.71
C LEU A 267 6.65 -14.74 7.33
N ALA A 268 7.45 -15.78 7.60
CA ALA A 268 7.06 -17.18 7.38
C ALA A 268 5.81 -17.57 8.20
N ALA A 269 5.57 -16.90 9.34
CA ALA A 269 4.40 -17.13 10.16
C ALA A 269 3.12 -16.40 9.66
N CYS A 270 3.24 -15.52 8.66
CA CYS A 270 2.12 -14.78 8.09
C CYS A 270 1.35 -15.64 7.09
N SER A 271 0.47 -16.52 7.59
CA SER A 271 -0.22 -17.55 6.80
C SER A 271 -1.13 -17.05 5.67
N ARG A 272 -1.48 -15.76 5.65
CA ARG A 272 -2.34 -15.14 4.64
C ARG A 272 -1.65 -14.10 3.78
N LEU A 273 -0.37 -13.81 4.02
CA LEU A 273 0.34 -12.77 3.30
C LEU A 273 0.47 -13.15 1.82
N GLU A 274 -0.15 -12.37 0.93
CA GLU A 274 -0.13 -12.57 -0.52
C GLU A 274 0.72 -11.52 -1.25
N TYR A 275 0.88 -10.35 -0.65
CA TYR A 275 1.65 -9.24 -1.21
C TYR A 275 2.71 -8.75 -0.24
N LEU A 276 3.94 -8.65 -0.73
CA LEU A 276 5.06 -8.09 0.00
C LEU A 276 5.79 -7.05 -0.85
N MET A 277 5.84 -5.81 -0.33
CA MET A 277 6.72 -4.77 -0.82
C MET A 277 7.89 -4.62 0.16
N LEU A 278 9.10 -4.81 -0.33
CA LEU A 278 10.34 -4.54 0.39
C LEU A 278 11.01 -3.34 -0.24
N SER A 279 11.27 -2.30 0.54
CA SER A 279 12.05 -1.15 0.09
C SER A 279 13.12 -0.82 1.12
N GLY A 280 14.36 -0.65 0.68
CA GLY A 280 15.43 -0.12 1.53
C GLY A 280 16.63 -1.03 1.72
N THR A 281 17.65 -0.47 2.36
CA THR A 281 19.03 -0.89 2.10
C THR A 281 19.53 -2.04 2.94
N ASN A 282 18.79 -2.62 3.89
CA ASN A 282 19.38 -3.54 4.87
C ASN A 282 19.05 -5.03 4.66
N PHE A 283 18.31 -5.35 3.60
CA PHE A 283 18.08 -6.73 3.18
C PHE A 283 19.15 -7.17 2.16
N THR A 284 19.67 -8.38 2.34
CA THR A 284 20.74 -8.94 1.50
C THR A 284 20.28 -10.21 0.78
N ASP A 285 21.16 -10.80 -0.03
CA ASP A 285 20.94 -12.11 -0.64
C ASP A 285 20.49 -13.18 0.37
N PHE A 286 21.00 -13.16 1.61
CA PHE A 286 20.62 -14.12 2.64
C PHE A 286 19.16 -13.99 3.06
N GLY A 287 18.66 -12.76 3.19
CA GLY A 287 17.27 -12.51 3.57
C GLY A 287 16.28 -13.01 2.53
N MET A 288 16.67 -12.96 1.26
CA MET A 288 15.82 -13.43 0.15
C MET A 288 15.57 -14.94 0.17
N ALA A 289 16.41 -15.72 0.85
CA ALA A 289 16.19 -17.15 1.02
C ALA A 289 14.93 -17.48 1.84
N TYR A 290 14.41 -16.55 2.63
CA TYR A 290 13.19 -16.72 3.43
C TYR A 290 11.89 -16.45 2.67
N ILE A 291 11.95 -15.86 1.47
CA ILE A 291 10.75 -15.53 0.68
C ILE A 291 9.93 -16.79 0.38
N LYS A 292 10.60 -17.90 0.08
CA LYS A 292 9.97 -19.20 -0.18
C LYS A 292 9.16 -19.71 1.03
N ASP A 293 9.49 -19.27 2.24
CA ASP A 293 8.86 -19.73 3.49
C ASP A 293 7.57 -18.96 3.79
N ILE A 294 7.22 -17.95 2.99
CA ILE A 294 5.95 -17.20 3.10
C ILE A 294 4.89 -17.93 2.25
N PRO A 295 3.98 -18.70 2.87
CA PRO A 295 3.28 -19.82 2.21
C PRO A 295 2.29 -19.40 1.11
N ARG A 296 1.78 -18.16 1.17
CA ARG A 296 0.77 -17.65 0.23
C ARG A 296 1.23 -16.46 -0.59
N LEU A 297 2.53 -16.14 -0.55
CA LEU A 297 3.05 -14.97 -1.25
C LEU A 297 2.90 -15.15 -2.77
N LYS A 298 2.17 -14.25 -3.42
CA LYS A 298 1.98 -14.24 -4.87
C LYS A 298 2.69 -13.07 -5.53
N ILE A 299 2.86 -11.96 -4.81
CA ILE A 299 3.39 -10.72 -5.38
C ILE A 299 4.55 -10.24 -4.50
N LEU A 300 5.75 -10.17 -5.10
CA LEU A 300 6.94 -9.62 -4.47
C LEU A 300 7.42 -8.40 -5.25
N HIS A 301 7.42 -7.25 -4.60
CA HIS A 301 8.02 -6.04 -5.13
C HIS A 301 9.21 -5.65 -4.25
N ALA A 302 10.35 -5.38 -4.86
CA ALA A 302 11.58 -5.13 -4.11
C ALA A 302 12.38 -3.95 -4.70
N GLY A 303 12.55 -2.88 -3.92
CA GLY A 303 13.17 -1.64 -4.37
C GLY A 303 14.32 -1.16 -3.48
N HIS A 304 15.29 -0.46 -4.06
CA HIS A 304 16.41 0.13 -3.31
C HIS A 304 17.20 -0.89 -2.46
N LEU A 305 17.34 -2.12 -2.98
CA LEU A 305 18.04 -3.21 -2.31
C LEU A 305 19.52 -3.19 -2.69
N ASN A 306 20.28 -2.27 -2.12
CA ASN A 306 21.68 -2.03 -2.49
C ASN A 306 22.64 -3.21 -2.24
N TYR A 307 22.23 -4.21 -1.45
CA TYR A 307 23.01 -5.42 -1.17
C TYR A 307 22.41 -6.69 -1.79
N LEU A 308 21.47 -6.52 -2.72
CA LEU A 308 20.92 -7.63 -3.50
C LEU A 308 21.74 -7.83 -4.77
N THR A 309 22.18 -9.05 -5.00
CA THR A 309 22.97 -9.46 -6.16
C THR A 309 22.30 -10.62 -6.91
N ASP A 310 22.95 -11.11 -7.96
CA ASP A 310 22.54 -12.32 -8.69
C ASP A 310 22.34 -13.54 -7.77
N ARG A 311 23.09 -13.65 -6.66
CA ARG A 311 22.90 -14.72 -5.67
C ARG A 311 21.55 -14.60 -4.95
N GLY A 312 21.11 -13.38 -4.69
CA GLY A 312 19.77 -13.13 -4.16
C GLY A 312 18.69 -13.58 -5.14
N MET A 313 18.89 -13.35 -6.44
CA MET A 313 17.98 -13.86 -7.48
C MET A 313 17.95 -15.38 -7.55
N GLU A 314 19.09 -16.04 -7.36
CA GLU A 314 19.13 -17.49 -7.19
C GLU A 314 18.30 -17.95 -5.98
N ASN A 315 18.43 -17.30 -4.83
CA ASN A 315 17.63 -17.62 -3.65
C ASN A 315 16.12 -17.42 -3.90
N ILE A 316 15.74 -16.30 -4.53
CA ILE A 316 14.34 -16.00 -4.89
C ILE A 316 13.77 -17.01 -5.87
N SER A 317 14.59 -17.60 -6.76
CA SER A 317 14.15 -18.62 -7.71
C SER A 317 13.60 -19.90 -7.06
N THR A 318 13.75 -20.04 -5.74
CA THR A 318 13.16 -21.15 -4.97
C THR A 318 11.74 -20.85 -4.44
N ALA A 319 11.28 -19.61 -4.54
CA ALA A 319 9.94 -19.18 -4.13
C ALA A 319 8.90 -19.43 -5.25
N ALA A 320 8.65 -20.71 -5.55
CA ALA A 320 7.77 -21.15 -6.63
C ALA A 320 6.31 -20.67 -6.52
N GLN A 321 5.88 -20.18 -5.35
CA GLN A 321 4.55 -19.61 -5.13
C GLN A 321 4.37 -18.20 -5.73
N VAL A 322 5.47 -17.49 -6.01
CA VAL A 322 5.39 -16.10 -6.48
C VAL A 322 4.98 -16.07 -7.95
N GLU A 323 3.94 -15.29 -8.24
CA GLU A 323 3.34 -15.13 -9.57
C GLU A 323 3.68 -13.79 -10.24
N ARG A 324 4.05 -12.78 -9.46
CA ARG A 324 4.43 -11.46 -9.97
C ARG A 324 5.60 -10.91 -9.19
N MET A 325 6.58 -10.39 -9.92
CA MET A 325 7.80 -9.86 -9.33
C MET A 325 8.25 -8.60 -10.05
N SER A 326 8.80 -7.65 -9.30
CA SER A 326 9.54 -6.55 -9.91
C SER A 326 10.61 -6.01 -8.97
N PHE A 327 11.73 -5.62 -9.58
CA PHE A 327 12.88 -5.05 -8.90
C PHE A 327 13.23 -3.71 -9.51
N HIS A 328 13.48 -2.71 -8.65
CA HIS A 328 13.88 -1.38 -9.12
C HIS A 328 14.98 -0.84 -8.23
N TRP A 329 15.92 -0.10 -8.81
CA TRP A 329 17.11 0.41 -8.11
C TRP A 329 17.84 -0.74 -7.37
N ALA A 330 18.18 -1.78 -8.13
CA ALA A 330 18.87 -2.97 -7.65
C ALA A 330 20.10 -3.22 -8.54
N ASP A 331 21.08 -2.34 -8.41
CA ASP A 331 22.24 -2.26 -9.32
C ASP A 331 23.14 -3.50 -9.28
N GLY A 332 23.02 -4.33 -8.23
CA GLY A 332 23.73 -5.60 -8.10
C GLY A 332 23.12 -6.77 -8.87
N ILE A 333 21.93 -6.61 -9.47
CA ILE A 333 21.27 -7.64 -10.28
C ILE A 333 21.63 -7.44 -11.75
N THR A 334 22.21 -8.48 -12.35
CA THR A 334 22.56 -8.55 -13.77
C THR A 334 21.65 -9.51 -14.54
N GLU A 335 21.86 -9.63 -15.85
CA GLU A 335 21.16 -10.63 -16.68
C GLU A 335 21.39 -12.08 -16.20
N ALA A 336 22.56 -12.37 -15.61
CA ALA A 336 22.86 -13.68 -15.05
C ALA A 336 21.96 -13.99 -13.83
N GLY A 337 21.73 -13.00 -12.97
CA GLY A 337 20.76 -13.09 -11.87
C GLY A 337 19.35 -13.35 -12.37
N LEU A 338 18.92 -12.60 -13.38
CA LEU A 338 17.58 -12.77 -13.98
C LEU A 338 17.39 -14.15 -14.61
N ALA A 339 18.43 -14.77 -15.14
CA ALA A 339 18.35 -16.11 -15.71
C ALA A 339 17.89 -17.18 -14.70
N HIS A 340 18.13 -16.98 -13.40
CA HIS A 340 17.64 -17.88 -12.36
C HIS A 340 16.11 -17.90 -12.27
N LEU A 341 15.43 -16.80 -12.63
CA LEU A 341 13.96 -16.70 -12.56
C LEU A 341 13.25 -17.59 -13.58
N ALA A 342 13.94 -18.07 -14.62
CA ALA A 342 13.38 -19.03 -15.58
C ALA A 342 12.92 -20.35 -14.93
N ARG A 343 13.32 -20.62 -13.68
CA ARG A 343 12.88 -21.78 -12.88
C ARG A 343 11.46 -21.61 -12.30
N LEU A 344 10.96 -20.38 -12.22
CA LEU A 344 9.64 -20.08 -11.66
C LEU A 344 8.58 -20.21 -12.75
N SER A 345 7.88 -21.34 -12.79
CA SER A 345 6.86 -21.61 -13.82
C SER A 345 5.57 -20.79 -13.67
N ASN A 346 5.38 -20.14 -12.52
CA ASN A 346 4.19 -19.34 -12.21
C ASN A 346 4.40 -17.83 -12.45
N LEU A 347 5.64 -17.42 -12.79
CA LEU A 347 6.04 -16.03 -12.98
C LEU A 347 5.70 -15.52 -14.40
#